data_AF-A0A2H3B4K7-F1
#
_entry.id   AF-A0A2H3B4K7-F1
#
_cell.length_a   1.000
_cell.length_b   1.000
_cell.length_c   1.000
_cell.angle_alpha   90.00
_cell.angle_beta   90.00
_cell.angle_gamma   90.00
#
_symmetry.space_group_name_H-M   'P 1'
#
loop_
_entity.id
_entity.type
_entity.pdbx_description
1 polymer ?
#
loop_
_entity_poly.entity_id
_entity_poly.type
_entity_poly.pdbx_seq_one_letter_code
_entity_poly.pdbx_strand_id
1 'polypeptide(L)'
;MEASHGRTLPPPHLSDRDSGWSGNVRSPEERGVNCCDGPCIDSGYVRGLSRRSREDPEEESFRRGELIIEDDTGVMHAFKIVTNHQYSIPECSYALVGSDPYDSDGTFQERQFWVVGERPLGQKFKKVSVFQIPNKKDMKRLHKLGVTTNTKTFLA
;
A
#
# COMPACT_ATOMS: atom_id res chain seq x y z
N MET A 1 4.59 -18.96 -48.81
CA MET A 1 5.11 -17.73 -48.18
C MET A 1 3.97 -17.16 -47.35
N GLU A 2 4.07 -17.33 -46.03
CA GLU A 2 3.11 -16.82 -45.04
C GLU A 2 3.26 -15.32 -44.83
N ALA A 3 2.15 -14.63 -44.56
CA ALA A 3 2.14 -13.34 -43.90
C ALA A 3 1.14 -13.41 -42.73
N SER A 4 1.69 -13.48 -41.52
CA SER A 4 0.93 -13.52 -40.27
C SER A 4 0.68 -12.09 -39.76
N HIS A 5 -0.56 -11.80 -39.40
CA HIS A 5 -1.03 -10.51 -38.92
C HIS A 5 -0.57 -10.24 -37.48
N GLY A 6 0.37 -9.30 -37.29
CA GLY A 6 0.71 -8.76 -35.97
C GLY A 6 -0.26 -7.66 -35.55
N ARG A 7 -1.13 -7.93 -34.56
CA ARG A 7 -1.94 -6.90 -33.91
C ARG A 7 -1.06 -6.07 -32.96
N THR A 8 -0.88 -4.79 -33.28
CA THR A 8 -0.28 -3.79 -32.37
C THR A 8 -1.36 -3.30 -31.41
N LEU A 9 -1.14 -3.45 -30.11
CA LEU A 9 -2.00 -2.88 -29.07
C LEU A 9 -1.67 -1.39 -28.88
N PRO A 10 -2.66 -0.49 -28.76
CA PRO A 10 -2.40 0.91 -28.43
C PRO A 10 -1.92 1.04 -26.97
N PRO A 11 -1.09 2.06 -26.65
CA PRO A 11 -0.62 2.29 -25.29
C PRO A 11 -1.80 2.56 -24.36
N PRO A 12 -1.80 2.02 -23.13
CA PRO A 12 -2.89 2.25 -22.19
C PRO A 12 -2.98 3.74 -21.85
N HIS A 13 -4.15 4.28 -22.16
CA HIS A 13 -4.56 5.65 -21.93
C HIS A 13 -4.40 6.01 -20.45
N LEU A 14 -3.55 6.99 -20.17
CA LEU A 14 -3.53 7.73 -18.91
C LEU A 14 -4.83 8.51 -18.81
N SER A 15 -5.81 7.99 -18.07
CA SER A 15 -6.91 8.80 -17.58
C SER A 15 -6.47 9.48 -16.29
N ASP A 16 -6.09 10.75 -16.44
CA ASP A 16 -6.09 11.75 -15.38
C ASP A 16 -7.42 11.73 -14.64
N ARG A 17 -7.41 11.25 -13.40
CA ARG A 17 -8.38 11.66 -12.40
C ARG A 17 -7.85 11.45 -10.98
N ASP A 18 -7.18 12.48 -10.49
CA ASP A 18 -7.29 13.01 -9.13
C ASP A 18 -7.24 11.95 -8.01
N SER A 19 -6.10 11.28 -7.89
CA SER A 19 -5.70 10.64 -6.64
C SER A 19 -4.75 11.60 -5.95
N GLY A 20 -5.26 12.30 -4.92
CA GLY A 20 -4.50 13.21 -4.06
C GLY A 20 -3.41 12.49 -3.29
N TRP A 21 -2.37 12.07 -3.99
CA TRP A 21 -1.08 11.69 -3.46
C TRP A 21 -0.27 12.98 -3.35
N SER A 22 -0.26 13.59 -2.17
CA SER A 22 0.71 14.63 -1.83
C SER A 22 1.88 14.02 -1.06
N GLY A 23 2.42 12.90 -1.55
CA GLY A 23 3.77 12.53 -1.17
C GLY A 23 4.72 13.54 -1.80
N ASN A 24 5.44 14.31 -0.99
CA ASN A 24 6.48 15.20 -1.49
C ASN A 24 7.58 14.37 -2.17
N VAL A 25 7.43 14.16 -3.47
CA VAL A 25 8.51 13.68 -4.34
C VAL A 25 9.46 14.85 -4.49
N ARG A 26 10.45 14.97 -3.61
CA ARG A 26 11.65 15.75 -3.94
C ARG A 26 12.34 15.01 -5.08
N SER A 27 12.21 15.53 -6.30
CA SER A 27 13.04 15.09 -7.43
C SER A 27 14.51 15.31 -7.05
N PRO A 28 15.34 14.25 -6.92
CA PRO A 28 16.77 14.43 -6.93
C PRO A 28 17.18 14.37 -8.40
N GLU A 29 17.61 15.51 -8.89
CA GLU A 29 18.30 15.71 -10.15
C GLU A 29 19.64 14.95 -10.13
N GLU A 30 19.64 13.62 -9.99
CA GLU A 30 20.83 12.77 -10.02
C GLU A 30 20.40 11.29 -10.01
N ARG A 31 20.24 10.71 -11.21
CA ARG A 31 20.06 9.27 -11.48
C ARG A 31 18.99 8.53 -10.66
N GLY A 32 17.79 8.41 -11.22
CA GLY A 32 17.07 7.11 -11.35
C GLY A 32 16.73 6.29 -10.10
N VAL A 33 16.79 6.85 -8.89
CA VAL A 33 16.46 6.13 -7.65
C VAL A 33 15.11 6.59 -7.13
N ASN A 34 14.06 5.82 -7.46
CA ASN A 34 12.72 6.02 -6.90
C ASN A 34 12.74 5.55 -5.43
N CYS A 35 12.70 6.49 -4.48
CA CYS A 35 12.70 6.20 -3.05
C CYS A 35 11.60 6.97 -2.32
N CYS A 36 11.13 6.42 -1.21
CA CYS A 36 10.10 7.01 -0.37
C CYS A 36 10.55 7.00 1.09
N ASP A 37 10.39 8.12 1.78
CA ASP A 37 10.54 8.20 3.24
C ASP A 37 9.18 7.95 3.89
N GLY A 38 9.13 7.05 4.88
CA GLY A 38 7.88 6.77 5.59
C GLY A 38 7.97 5.62 6.60
N PRO A 39 6.90 5.39 7.38
CA PRO A 39 6.83 4.28 8.31
C PRO A 39 6.87 2.95 7.56
N CYS A 40 7.64 2.00 8.09
CA CYS A 40 7.81 0.67 7.53
C CYS A 40 7.44 -0.39 8.56
N ILE A 41 6.87 -1.50 8.08
CA ILE A 41 6.63 -2.71 8.85
C ILE A 41 7.28 -3.84 8.07
N ASP A 42 8.15 -4.60 8.73
CA ASP A 42 8.92 -5.65 8.04
C ASP A 42 8.07 -6.85 7.65
N SER A 43 7.09 -7.20 8.48
CA SER A 43 6.18 -8.30 8.23
C SER A 43 4.80 -8.02 8.83
N GLY A 44 3.77 -8.00 8.00
CA GLY A 44 2.38 -7.96 8.42
C GLY A 44 1.52 -8.88 7.56
N TYR A 45 0.70 -9.72 8.19
CA TYR A 45 -0.16 -10.66 7.48
C TYR A 45 -1.45 -9.98 7.04
N VAL A 46 -1.69 -9.99 5.73
CA VAL A 46 -2.87 -9.40 5.10
C VAL A 46 -3.86 -10.50 4.76
N ARG A 47 -5.15 -10.32 5.10
CA ARG A 47 -6.24 -11.23 4.73
C ARG A 47 -7.52 -10.50 4.31
N GLY A 48 -8.40 -11.19 3.58
CA GLY A 48 -9.70 -10.66 3.17
C GLY A 48 -9.70 -9.73 1.95
N LEU A 49 -8.53 -9.42 1.38
CA LEU A 49 -8.40 -8.52 0.22
C LEU A 49 -8.26 -9.24 -1.14
N SER A 50 -8.32 -10.57 -1.14
CA SER A 50 -8.06 -11.43 -2.30
C SER A 50 -9.28 -11.57 -3.24
N ARG A 51 -10.49 -11.68 -2.69
CA ARG A 51 -11.74 -11.84 -3.45
C ARG A 51 -12.54 -10.55 -3.45
N ARG A 52 -13.12 -10.19 -4.61
CA ARG A 52 -14.20 -9.19 -4.64
C ARG A 52 -15.45 -9.81 -4.01
N SER A 53 -16.09 -9.07 -3.10
CA SER A 53 -17.47 -9.37 -2.71
C SER A 53 -18.32 -9.33 -3.98
N ARG A 54 -19.10 -10.38 -4.23
CA ARG A 54 -20.00 -10.48 -5.39
C ARG A 54 -21.40 -9.94 -5.07
N GLU A 55 -21.60 -9.43 -3.86
CA GLU A 55 -22.91 -9.47 -3.22
C GLU A 55 -23.70 -8.16 -3.37
N ASP A 56 -23.07 -7.03 -3.69
CA ASP A 56 -23.81 -5.78 -3.90
C ASP A 56 -23.17 -4.89 -4.99
N PRO A 57 -23.85 -4.67 -6.13
CA PRO A 57 -23.42 -3.71 -7.17
C PRO A 57 -23.50 -2.25 -6.71
N GLU A 58 -24.24 -1.96 -5.63
CA GLU A 58 -24.54 -0.61 -5.13
C GLU A 58 -23.65 -0.19 -3.94
N GLU A 59 -23.02 -1.14 -3.24
CA GLU A 59 -21.97 -0.85 -2.25
C GLU A 59 -20.67 -0.59 -3.01
N GLU A 60 -20.36 0.68 -3.25
CA GLU A 60 -19.12 1.17 -3.85
C GLU A 60 -17.88 0.32 -3.49
N SER A 61 -17.55 -0.62 -4.37
CA SER A 61 -16.26 -1.18 -4.82
C SER A 61 -15.08 -1.43 -3.84
N PHE A 62 -15.22 -1.24 -2.53
CA PHE A 62 -14.13 -1.45 -1.57
C PHE A 62 -14.07 -2.91 -1.10
N ARG A 63 -12.95 -3.59 -1.33
CA ARG A 63 -12.64 -4.85 -0.63
C ARG A 63 -12.22 -4.51 0.80
N ARG A 64 -12.72 -5.29 1.76
CA ARG A 64 -12.47 -5.11 3.20
C ARG A 64 -11.72 -6.32 3.73
N GLY A 65 -10.74 -6.08 4.58
CA GLY A 65 -9.89 -7.13 5.13
C GLY A 65 -9.25 -6.70 6.43
N GLU A 66 -8.21 -7.44 6.82
CA GLU A 66 -7.46 -7.17 8.03
C GLU A 66 -5.96 -7.24 7.78
N LEU A 67 -5.25 -6.34 8.45
CA LEU A 67 -3.81 -6.40 8.66
C LEU A 67 -3.56 -6.93 10.06
N ILE A 68 -2.86 -8.05 10.16
CA ILE A 68 -2.50 -8.69 11.41
C ILE A 68 -0.99 -8.49 11.64
N ILE A 69 -0.64 -7.91 12.78
CA ILE A 69 0.74 -7.59 13.17
C ILE A 69 0.99 -8.08 14.59
N GLU A 70 2.16 -8.67 14.80
CA GLU A 70 2.68 -9.01 16.12
C GLU A 70 3.44 -7.81 16.70
N ASP A 71 3.16 -7.43 17.94
CA ASP A 71 3.94 -6.42 18.65
C ASP A 71 5.21 -6.99 19.29
N ASP A 72 6.01 -6.13 19.93
CA ASP A 72 7.25 -6.51 20.61
C ASP A 72 7.02 -7.44 21.82
N THR A 73 5.78 -7.52 22.33
CA THR A 73 5.37 -8.42 23.41
C THR A 73 4.88 -9.78 22.90
N GLY A 74 4.80 -9.97 21.58
CA GLY A 74 4.27 -11.17 20.94
C GLY A 74 2.74 -11.20 20.83
N VAL A 75 2.07 -10.07 21.09
CA VAL A 75 0.61 -9.98 21.00
C VAL A 75 0.20 -9.66 19.57
N MET A 76 -0.76 -10.43 19.04
CA MET A 76 -1.32 -10.24 17.71
C MET A 76 -2.41 -9.17 17.71
N HIS A 77 -2.27 -8.16 16.84
CA HIS A 77 -3.21 -7.06 16.65
C HIS A 77 -3.80 -7.10 15.25
N ALA A 78 -5.12 -6.97 15.14
CA ALA A 78 -5.83 -6.89 13.86
C ALA A 78 -6.35 -5.47 13.60
N PHE A 79 -6.04 -4.94 12.41
CA PHE A 79 -6.46 -3.62 11.94
C PHE A 79 -7.33 -3.75 10.71
N LYS A 80 -8.44 -3.00 10.68
CA LYS A 80 -9.32 -2.97 9.52
C LYS A 80 -8.63 -2.26 8.36
N ILE A 81 -8.63 -2.89 7.20
CA ILE A 81 -8.05 -2.34 5.98
C ILE A 81 -9.07 -2.41 4.83
N VAL A 82 -8.97 -1.44 3.93
CA VAL A 82 -9.81 -1.39 2.73
C VAL A 82 -8.99 -1.06 1.50
N THR A 83 -9.45 -1.52 0.33
CA THR A 83 -8.84 -1.16 -0.96
C THR A 83 -9.91 -1.05 -2.04
N ASN A 84 -9.77 -0.04 -2.92
CA ASN A 84 -10.62 0.16 -4.10
C ASN A 84 -9.95 -0.25 -5.41
N HIS A 85 -8.66 -0.60 -5.42
CA HIS A 85 -8.01 -0.96 -6.67
C HIS A 85 -8.48 -2.32 -7.18
N GLN A 86 -8.31 -2.59 -8.47
CA GLN A 86 -8.83 -3.82 -9.07
C GLN A 86 -7.98 -5.07 -8.77
N TYR A 87 -6.70 -4.88 -8.47
CA TYR A 87 -5.76 -5.98 -8.19
C TYR A 87 -6.10 -6.71 -6.88
N SER A 88 -6.20 -8.03 -6.92
CA SER A 88 -6.31 -8.81 -5.69
C SER A 88 -5.03 -8.69 -4.87
N ILE A 89 -5.18 -8.69 -3.55
CA ILE A 89 -4.04 -8.83 -2.63
C ILE A 89 -4.16 -10.23 -2.04
N PRO A 90 -3.27 -11.18 -2.41
CA PRO A 90 -3.26 -12.51 -1.84
C PRO A 90 -3.12 -12.47 -0.31
N GLU A 91 -3.60 -13.52 0.34
CA GLU A 91 -3.45 -13.62 1.79
C GLU A 91 -2.05 -14.13 2.13
N CYS A 92 -1.20 -13.24 2.65
CA CYS A 92 0.19 -13.55 2.95
C CYS A 92 0.78 -12.49 3.87
N SER A 93 1.99 -12.74 4.36
CA SER A 93 2.82 -11.73 5.02
C SER A 93 3.54 -10.90 3.97
N TYR A 94 3.48 -9.58 4.15
CA TYR A 94 4.14 -8.60 3.29
C TYR A 94 5.03 -7.68 4.11
N ALA A 95 6.05 -7.11 3.45
CA ALA A 95 6.65 -5.87 3.94
C ALA A 95 5.72 -4.72 3.55
N LEU A 96 5.60 -3.72 4.43
CA LEU A 96 4.71 -2.58 4.23
C LEU A 96 5.47 -1.25 4.33
N VAL A 97 5.07 -0.31 3.48
CA VAL A 97 5.55 1.08 3.49
C VAL A 97 4.34 1.99 3.53
N GLY A 98 4.23 2.76 4.60
CA GLY A 98 3.10 3.65 4.87
C GLY A 98 3.37 5.08 4.41
N SER A 99 2.29 5.81 4.16
CA SER A 99 2.33 7.27 4.08
C SER A 99 2.60 7.86 5.46
N ASP A 100 3.06 9.10 5.50
CA ASP A 100 3.10 9.89 6.74
C ASP A 100 1.72 9.85 7.40
N PRO A 101 1.61 9.48 8.69
CA PRO A 101 0.34 9.54 9.41
C PRO A 101 -0.09 10.96 9.79
N TYR A 102 0.82 11.95 9.72
CA TYR A 102 0.57 13.32 10.12
C TYR A 102 0.32 14.23 8.91
N ASP A 103 -0.50 15.25 9.09
CA ASP A 103 -0.66 16.36 8.14
C ASP A 103 0.38 17.47 8.40
N SER A 104 0.30 18.56 7.64
CA SER A 104 1.19 19.72 7.79
C SER A 104 1.09 20.42 9.15
N ASP A 105 -0.04 20.25 9.83
CA ASP A 105 -0.32 20.87 11.13
C ASP A 105 0.11 19.95 12.29
N GLY A 106 0.71 18.79 11.98
CA GLY A 106 1.16 17.80 12.95
C GLY A 106 0.01 16.97 13.55
N THR A 107 -1.19 17.02 12.96
CA THR A 107 -2.33 16.22 13.41
C THR A 107 -2.42 14.93 12.63
N PHE A 108 -2.99 13.88 13.24
CA PHE A 108 -3.20 12.62 12.53
C PHE A 108 -4.17 12.84 11.36
N GLN A 109 -3.81 12.32 10.19
CA GLN A 109 -4.68 12.26 9.03
C GLN A 109 -5.91 11.36 9.31
N GLU A 110 -6.96 11.52 8.51
CA GLU A 110 -8.21 10.75 8.64
C GLU A 110 -8.06 9.29 8.17
N ARG A 111 -7.10 9.03 7.28
CA ARG A 111 -6.74 7.71 6.76
C ARG A 111 -5.24 7.65 6.47
N GLN A 112 -4.70 6.43 6.44
CA GLN A 112 -3.30 6.18 6.08
C GLN A 112 -3.24 5.17 4.95
N PHE A 113 -2.38 5.43 3.96
CA PHE A 113 -2.14 4.49 2.87
C PHE A 113 -0.92 3.63 3.16
N TRP A 114 -0.98 2.38 2.74
CA TRP A 114 0.07 1.40 2.93
C TRP A 114 0.29 0.63 1.64
N VAL A 115 1.51 0.67 1.14
CA VAL A 115 1.96 -0.14 0.01
C VAL A 115 2.41 -1.50 0.55
N VAL A 116 1.83 -2.57 0.03
CA VAL A 116 2.30 -3.93 0.28
C VAL A 116 3.29 -4.34 -0.78
N GLY A 117 4.34 -5.06 -0.38
CA GLY A 117 5.35 -5.51 -1.30
C GLY A 117 6.24 -6.61 -0.73
N GLU A 118 7.09 -7.09 -1.63
CA GLU A 118 8.14 -8.05 -1.31
C GLU A 118 9.44 -7.26 -1.09
N ARG A 119 10.17 -7.59 -0.01
CA ARG A 119 11.50 -7.03 0.26
C ARG A 119 12.52 -8.17 0.44
N PRO A 120 13.00 -8.77 -0.66
CA PRO A 120 14.06 -9.76 -0.60
C PRO A 120 15.32 -9.16 0.04
N LEU A 121 16.10 -9.97 0.76
CA LEU A 121 17.30 -9.53 1.46
C LEU A 121 18.26 -8.79 0.49
N GLY A 122 18.63 -7.56 0.83
CA GLY A 122 19.56 -6.74 0.05
C GLY A 122 18.99 -6.18 -1.26
N GLN A 123 17.70 -6.36 -1.54
CA GLN A 123 17.05 -5.87 -2.76
C GLN A 123 16.09 -4.70 -2.49
N LYS A 124 15.76 -3.99 -3.57
CA LYS A 124 14.77 -2.92 -3.57
C LYS A 124 13.38 -3.50 -3.28
N PHE A 125 12.53 -2.69 -2.64
CA PHE A 125 11.15 -3.04 -2.36
C PHE A 125 10.35 -3.15 -3.65
N LYS A 126 9.74 -4.32 -3.90
CA LYS A 126 8.89 -4.57 -5.06
C LYS A 126 7.43 -4.44 -4.66
N LYS A 127 6.79 -3.39 -5.16
CA LYS A 127 5.36 -3.13 -4.91
C LYS A 127 4.49 -4.26 -5.48
N VAL A 128 3.55 -4.72 -4.66
CA VAL A 128 2.47 -5.64 -5.04
C VAL A 128 1.14 -4.88 -5.16
N SER A 129 0.78 -4.05 -4.17
CA SER A 129 -0.51 -3.36 -4.14
C SER A 129 -0.56 -2.27 -3.07
N VAL A 130 -1.73 -1.66 -2.86
CA VAL A 130 -1.95 -0.62 -1.84
C VAL A 130 -3.29 -0.81 -1.13
N PHE A 131 -3.31 -0.65 0.19
CA PHE A 131 -4.56 -0.54 0.95
C PHE A 131 -4.52 0.72 1.80
N GLN A 132 -5.65 1.04 2.44
CA GLN A 132 -5.72 2.10 3.44
C GLN A 132 -6.28 1.57 4.76
N ILE A 133 -5.80 2.13 5.86
CA ILE A 133 -6.47 2.07 7.16
C ILE A 133 -7.43 3.26 7.20
N PRO A 134 -8.75 3.04 7.14
CA PRO A 134 -9.72 4.10 6.87
C PRO A 134 -10.12 4.91 8.12
N ASN A 135 -9.59 4.57 9.31
CA ASN A 135 -10.01 5.17 10.56
C ASN A 135 -8.82 5.65 11.40
N LYS A 136 -8.89 6.93 11.79
CA LYS A 136 -7.93 7.63 12.67
C LYS A 136 -7.63 6.91 13.99
N LYS A 137 -8.61 6.24 14.61
CA LYS A 137 -8.44 5.46 15.85
C LYS A 137 -7.52 4.26 15.62
N ASP A 138 -7.71 3.54 14.51
CA ASP A 138 -6.88 2.38 14.17
C ASP A 138 -5.47 2.82 13.78
N MET A 139 -5.31 3.94 13.06
CA MET A 139 -4.00 4.55 12.79
C MET A 139 -3.26 4.91 14.07
N LYS A 140 -3.92 5.63 14.99
CA LYS A 140 -3.33 5.99 16.29
C LYS A 140 -2.93 4.75 17.09
N ARG A 141 -3.77 3.72 17.07
CA ARG A 141 -3.48 2.46 17.74
C ARG A 141 -2.25 1.78 17.13
N LEU A 142 -2.15 1.70 15.80
CA LEU A 142 -1.00 1.13 15.10
C LEU A 142 0.30 1.86 15.46
N HIS A 143 0.28 3.20 15.42
CA HIS A 143 1.44 4.01 15.79
C HIS A 143 1.83 3.84 17.27
N LYS A 144 0.85 3.68 18.16
CA LYS A 144 1.13 3.44 19.59
C LYS A 144 1.80 2.10 19.85
N LEU A 145 1.64 1.10 18.96
CA LEU A 145 2.32 -0.19 19.12
C LEU A 145 3.83 -0.11 18.93
N GLY A 146 4.37 0.96 18.33
CA GLY A 146 5.82 1.08 18.11
C GLY A 146 6.40 0.07 17.11
N VAL A 147 5.55 -0.66 16.37
CA VAL A 147 5.94 -1.67 15.36
C VAL A 147 6.40 -1.05 14.03
N THR A 148 6.34 0.27 13.89
CA THR A 148 6.73 0.98 12.68
C THR A 148 8.11 1.63 12.84
N THR A 149 8.94 1.52 11.80
CA THR A 149 10.23 2.22 11.73
C THR A 149 10.22 3.23 10.58
N ASN A 150 10.64 4.46 10.83
CA ASN A 150 10.76 5.45 9.75
C ASN A 150 12.06 5.19 9.00
N THR A 151 11.96 4.77 7.73
CA THR A 151 13.12 4.47 6.91
C THR A 151 12.94 4.96 5.48
N LYS A 152 14.07 5.23 4.82
CA LYS A 152 14.11 5.50 3.38
C LYS A 152 14.02 4.19 2.62
N THR A 153 12.88 3.95 1.98
CA THR A 153 12.66 2.76 1.17
C THR A 153 13.05 3.02 -0.29
N PHE A 154 13.91 2.16 -0.84
CA PHE A 154 14.23 2.15 -2.27
C PHE A 154 13.28 1.22 -3.03
N LEU A 155 12.68 1.73 -4.12
CA LEU A 155 11.72 1.01 -4.95
C LEU A 155 12.39 0.40 -6.18
N ALA A 156 12.00 -0.84 -6.48
CA ALA A 156 12.48 -1.63 -7.62
C ALA A 156 11.98 -1.09 -8.96
#